data_AF-A0A1C5QV27-F1
#
_entry.id   AF-A0A1C5QV27-F1
#
_cell.length_a   1.000
_cell.length_b   1.000
_cell.length_c   1.000
_cell.angle_alpha   90.00
_cell.angle_beta   90.00
_cell.angle_gamma   90.00
#
_symmetry.space_group_name_H-M   'P 1'
#
loop_
_entity.id
_entity.type
_entity.pdbx_description
1 polymer ?
#
loop_
_entity_poly.entity_id
_entity_poly.type
_entity_poly.pdbx_seq_one_letter_code
_entity_poly.pdbx_strand_id
1 'polypeptide(L)'
;MKNYFTLRILDLFKGIYTKFGVDYNTMRLILQVKLTLDSRRVPNTIDNSKNLKEKNYFYSSLIVYAILGVMYIPMLFMNIDIRLKMTMYFSCFMILLLTILISDFSSVILDIDDKDIIGIRGIDSKTLNAAKTTHIFIYIFTLSLALCGFSMIVFLRFGIKNFLLFLFSIALIDILMIVITAILYLIILRLFKGEKLKDMLNTFQIGFLLLFTIGYQFIIRSFDYMNIDFVYNSSWWNIFFVPMYFASNFKLIQGNDIDTMTIILSILSIIVPIVSLFIYKRLVPVFEESLQKLNDNYYKIKVKKDPLRLANIFAKIKKKELYLILFIMY
;
A
#
# COMPACT_ATOMS: atom_id res chain seq x y z
N MET A 1 20.10 12.63 18.83
CA MET A 1 18.95 11.89 18.25
C MET A 1 19.33 11.40 16.84
N LYS A 2 19.01 10.16 16.45
CA LYS A 2 19.42 9.59 15.15
C LYS A 2 18.78 10.37 13.99
N ASN A 3 19.61 11.00 13.16
CA ASN A 3 19.20 11.65 11.92
C ASN A 3 19.10 10.59 10.82
N TYR A 4 17.89 10.18 10.47
CA TYR A 4 17.67 9.30 9.33
C TYR A 4 17.96 10.08 8.02
N PHE A 5 18.68 9.48 7.08
CA PHE A 5 18.97 10.07 5.75
C PHE A 5 17.67 10.48 5.02
N THR A 6 16.61 9.71 5.23
CA THR A 6 15.25 9.96 4.74
C THR A 6 14.68 11.31 5.20
N LEU A 7 14.96 11.74 6.43
CA LEU A 7 14.51 13.05 6.93
C LEU A 7 15.25 14.20 6.25
N ARG A 8 16.51 13.99 5.85
CA ARG A 8 17.33 14.99 5.13
C ARG A 8 16.89 15.14 3.68
N ILE A 9 16.43 14.06 3.04
CA ILE A 9 15.75 14.11 1.73
C ILE A 9 14.43 14.88 1.85
N LEU A 10 13.68 14.65 2.93
CA LEU A 10 12.43 15.35 3.17
C LEU A 10 12.62 16.85 3.42
N ASP A 11 13.75 17.24 4.04
CA ASP A 11 14.11 18.64 4.29
C ASP A 11 14.24 19.45 2.97
N LEU A 12 14.55 18.81 1.83
CA LEU A 12 14.53 19.45 0.50
C LEU A 12 13.11 19.79 0.01
N PHE A 13 12.11 19.04 0.44
CA PHE A 13 10.70 19.26 0.10
C PHE A 13 9.97 20.19 1.08
N LYS A 14 10.67 20.76 2.07
CA LYS A 14 10.13 21.69 3.07
C LYS A 14 9.31 22.84 2.46
N GLY A 15 9.73 23.35 1.30
CA GLY A 15 9.02 24.41 0.58
C GLY A 15 7.63 24.02 0.07
N ILE A 16 7.42 22.73 -0.23
CA ILE A 16 6.11 22.21 -0.65
C ILE A 16 5.19 22.16 0.57
N TYR A 17 5.65 21.56 1.68
CA TYR A 17 4.85 21.42 2.90
C TYR A 17 4.45 22.75 3.53
N THR A 18 5.38 23.72 3.58
CA THR A 18 5.11 25.06 4.12
C THR A 18 4.10 25.84 3.26
N LYS A 19 4.12 25.68 1.93
CA LYS A 19 3.09 26.24 1.03
C LYS A 19 1.72 25.60 1.21
N PHE A 20 1.66 24.34 1.66
CA PHE A 20 0.41 23.67 2.03
C PHE A 20 -0.11 24.03 3.43
N GLY A 21 0.55 24.96 4.14
CA GLY A 21 0.15 25.42 5.48
C GLY A 21 0.44 24.39 6.57
N VAL A 22 1.36 23.45 6.33
CA VAL A 22 1.75 22.41 7.29
C VAL A 22 2.90 22.90 8.15
N ASP A 23 2.82 22.68 9.47
CA ASP A 23 3.96 22.89 10.36
C ASP A 23 4.99 21.77 10.18
N TYR A 24 6.01 22.08 9.38
CA TYR A 24 7.07 21.14 9.02
C TYR A 24 7.88 20.64 10.23
N ASN A 25 8.07 21.47 11.27
CA ASN A 25 8.88 21.07 12.43
C ASN A 25 8.16 20.00 13.25
N THR A 26 6.86 20.19 13.46
CA THR A 26 6.00 19.24 14.16
C THR A 26 5.82 17.96 13.33
N MET A 27 5.63 18.08 12.01
CA MET A 27 5.56 16.94 11.08
C MET A 27 6.85 16.10 11.10
N ARG A 28 8.03 16.74 11.10
CA ARG A 28 9.34 16.07 11.12
C ARG A 28 9.54 15.25 12.40
N LEU A 29 9.11 15.79 13.54
CA LEU A 29 9.16 15.07 14.83
C LEU A 29 8.25 13.85 14.83
N ILE A 30 7.01 13.98 14.33
CA ILE A 30 6.07 12.86 14.21
C ILE A 30 6.65 11.77 13.31
N LEU A 31 7.20 12.15 12.15
CA LEU A 31 7.84 11.20 11.23
C LEU A 31 9.03 10.48 11.86
N GLN A 32 9.87 11.20 12.61
CA GLN A 32 11.03 10.60 13.28
C GLN A 32 10.59 9.56 14.32
N VAL A 33 9.55 9.85 15.10
CA VAL A 33 8.97 8.89 16.06
C VAL A 33 8.40 7.68 15.33
N LYS A 34 7.61 7.88 14.26
CA LYS A 34 7.04 6.78 13.46
C LYS A 34 8.11 5.87 12.86
N LEU A 35 9.14 6.41 12.23
CA LEU A 35 10.25 5.62 11.68
C LEU A 35 11.02 4.83 12.76
N THR A 36 11.10 5.37 13.98
CA THR A 36 11.74 4.68 15.10
C THR A 36 10.87 3.53 15.63
N LEU A 37 9.55 3.71 15.65
CA LEU A 37 8.58 2.68 16.03
C LEU A 37 8.44 1.57 14.98
N ASP A 38 8.53 1.91 13.69
CA ASP A 38 8.48 0.94 12.58
C ASP A 38 9.60 -0.09 12.63
N SER A 39 10.78 0.30 13.12
CA SER A 39 11.90 -0.63 13.34
C SER A 39 11.59 -1.74 14.35
N ARG A 40 10.52 -1.57 15.16
CA ARG A 40 10.09 -2.51 16.20
C ARG A 40 8.86 -3.34 15.82
N ARG A 41 8.28 -3.15 14.63
CA ARG A 41 7.09 -3.90 14.19
C ARG A 41 7.45 -5.35 13.87
N VAL A 42 6.71 -6.29 14.48
CA VAL A 42 6.82 -7.73 14.20
C VAL A 42 5.79 -8.07 13.12
N PRO A 43 6.15 -8.72 12.00
CA PRO A 43 5.19 -9.12 10.99
C PRO A 43 4.28 -10.24 11.51
N ASN A 44 2.99 -10.15 11.18
CA ASN A 44 1.91 -11.09 11.55
C ASN A 44 2.05 -12.52 10.96
N THR A 45 3.23 -12.91 10.48
CA THR A 45 3.48 -14.19 9.79
C THR A 45 4.38 -15.15 10.57
N ILE A 46 4.93 -14.76 11.73
CA ILE A 46 5.82 -15.61 12.53
C ILE A 46 5.30 -15.68 13.96
N ASP A 47 4.26 -16.49 14.18
CA ASP A 47 3.62 -16.66 15.49
C ASP A 47 4.27 -17.79 16.34
N ASN A 48 5.51 -18.17 16.04
CA ASN A 48 6.20 -19.21 16.80
C ASN A 48 7.72 -19.03 16.81
N SER A 49 8.23 -18.29 17.80
CA SER A 49 9.45 -18.68 18.53
C SER A 49 9.73 -17.68 19.66
N LYS A 50 9.70 -18.19 20.89
CA LYS A 50 9.89 -17.45 22.15
C LYS A 50 11.32 -16.92 22.39
N ASN A 51 12.20 -16.86 21.40
CA ASN A 51 13.59 -16.46 21.60
C ASN A 51 14.19 -15.77 20.37
N LEU A 52 13.91 -14.48 20.17
CA LEU A 52 14.63 -13.70 19.15
C LEU A 52 15.01 -12.32 19.67
N LYS A 53 16.33 -12.17 19.90
CA LYS A 53 17.03 -10.89 20.05
C LYS A 53 16.57 -9.90 18.98
N GLU A 54 16.50 -8.63 19.37
CA GLU A 54 16.21 -7.44 18.55
C GLU A 54 16.82 -7.48 17.14
N LYS A 55 16.17 -8.18 16.21
CA LYS A 55 16.45 -8.08 14.77
C LYS A 55 15.45 -7.10 14.19
N ASN A 56 15.91 -6.09 13.47
CA ASN A 56 15.03 -5.15 12.79
C ASN A 56 14.27 -5.88 11.67
N TYR A 57 13.07 -6.37 11.96
CA TYR A 57 12.25 -7.15 11.03
C TYR A 57 11.94 -6.38 9.73
N PHE A 58 11.84 -5.06 9.79
CA PHE A 58 11.71 -4.19 8.60
C PHE A 58 12.90 -4.32 7.63
N TYR A 59 14.14 -4.40 8.12
CA TYR A 59 15.30 -4.64 7.27
C TYR A 59 15.34 -6.08 6.75
N SER A 60 14.84 -7.03 7.54
CA SER A 60 14.73 -8.43 7.10
C SER A 60 13.71 -8.60 5.97
N SER A 61 12.57 -7.91 6.01
CA SER A 61 11.58 -7.94 4.93
C SER A 61 12.10 -7.24 3.67
N LEU A 62 12.80 -6.10 3.81
CA LEU A 62 13.47 -5.43 2.68
C LEU A 62 14.42 -6.34 1.91
N ILE A 63 15.17 -7.22 2.59
CA ILE A 63 16.05 -8.19 1.94
C ILE A 63 15.24 -9.20 1.11
N VAL A 64 14.13 -9.71 1.64
CA VAL A 64 13.25 -10.64 0.90
C VAL A 64 12.69 -9.98 -0.36
N TYR A 65 12.24 -8.73 -0.24
CA TYR A 65 11.78 -7.96 -1.40
C TYR A 65 12.91 -7.72 -2.41
N ALA A 66 14.12 -7.41 -1.95
CA ALA A 66 15.26 -7.24 -2.82
C ALA A 66 15.59 -8.53 -3.60
N ILE A 67 15.47 -9.70 -2.96
CA ILE A 67 15.64 -11.01 -3.62
C ILE A 67 14.55 -11.24 -4.69
N LEU A 68 13.28 -10.95 -4.37
CA LEU A 68 12.19 -11.03 -5.35
C LEU A 68 12.44 -10.09 -6.54
N GLY A 69 13.00 -8.91 -6.27
CA GLY A 69 13.42 -7.93 -7.27
C GLY A 69 14.45 -8.43 -8.28
N VAL A 70 15.39 -9.28 -7.84
CA VAL A 70 16.41 -9.89 -8.70
C VAL A 70 15.78 -10.77 -9.78
N MET A 71 14.63 -11.41 -9.49
CA MET A 71 13.94 -12.28 -10.45
C MET A 71 13.44 -11.53 -11.69
N TYR A 72 13.32 -10.20 -11.63
CA TYR A 72 12.88 -9.38 -12.77
C TYR A 72 14.01 -8.95 -13.71
N ILE A 73 15.27 -9.10 -13.30
CA ILE A 73 16.43 -8.67 -14.10
C ILE A 73 16.49 -9.36 -15.48
N PRO A 74 16.25 -10.68 -15.61
CA PRO A 74 16.30 -11.35 -16.91
C PRO A 74 15.36 -10.74 -17.97
N MET A 75 14.21 -10.20 -17.55
CA MET A 75 13.26 -9.54 -18.45
C MET A 75 13.90 -8.33 -19.17
N LEU A 76 14.86 -7.64 -18.53
CA LEU A 76 15.53 -6.47 -19.11
C LEU A 76 16.49 -6.81 -20.24
N PHE A 77 16.94 -8.07 -20.32
CA PHE A 77 17.89 -8.57 -21.33
C PHE A 77 17.21 -9.25 -22.53
N MET A 78 15.88 -9.33 -22.56
CA MET A 78 15.16 -9.89 -23.71
C MET A 78 15.33 -9.01 -24.97
N ASN A 79 15.61 -9.65 -26.10
CA ASN A 79 15.74 -9.00 -27.41
C ASN A 79 14.37 -8.85 -28.10
N ILE A 80 13.49 -8.09 -27.46
CA ILE A 80 12.17 -7.72 -27.97
C ILE A 80 12.05 -6.19 -27.98
N ASP A 81 11.01 -5.68 -28.65
CA ASP A 81 10.64 -4.27 -28.65
C ASP A 81 10.70 -3.66 -27.23
N ILE A 82 11.38 -2.51 -27.10
CA ILE A 82 11.62 -1.86 -25.80
C ILE A 82 10.33 -1.63 -25.01
N ARG A 83 9.25 -1.24 -25.69
CA ARG A 83 7.96 -0.99 -25.06
C ARG A 83 7.39 -2.26 -24.45
N LEU A 84 7.43 -3.38 -25.15
CA LEU A 84 6.90 -4.65 -24.65
C LEU A 84 7.74 -5.18 -23.48
N LYS A 85 9.06 -5.10 -23.62
CA LYS A 85 10.00 -5.43 -22.54
C LYS A 85 9.69 -4.67 -21.24
N MET A 86 9.53 -3.36 -21.35
CA MET A 86 9.21 -2.49 -20.22
C MET A 86 7.79 -2.72 -19.70
N THR A 87 6.84 -3.02 -20.57
CA THR A 87 5.46 -3.32 -20.18
C THR A 87 5.41 -4.59 -19.33
N MET A 88 6.11 -5.66 -19.74
CA MET A 88 6.21 -6.89 -18.95
C MET A 88 6.85 -6.61 -17.59
N TYR A 89 7.97 -5.89 -17.57
CA TYR A 89 8.67 -5.52 -16.34
C TYR A 89 7.75 -4.75 -15.38
N PHE A 90 7.14 -3.64 -15.84
CA PHE A 90 6.27 -2.82 -15.00
C PHE A 90 4.99 -3.55 -14.60
N SER A 91 4.48 -4.47 -15.41
CA SER A 91 3.31 -5.29 -15.05
C SER A 91 3.63 -6.17 -13.85
N CYS A 92 4.72 -6.93 -13.90
CA CYS A 92 5.16 -7.77 -12.79
C CYS A 92 5.45 -6.95 -11.54
N PHE A 93 6.16 -5.82 -11.70
CA PHE A 93 6.44 -4.88 -10.60
C PHE A 93 5.14 -4.37 -9.95
N MET A 94 4.18 -3.89 -10.74
CA MET A 94 2.91 -3.37 -10.22
C MET A 94 2.07 -4.43 -9.51
N ILE A 95 2.01 -5.65 -10.03
CA ILE A 95 1.26 -6.76 -9.40
C ILE A 95 1.87 -7.11 -8.05
N LEU A 96 3.21 -7.23 -7.98
CA LEU A 96 3.89 -7.53 -6.74
C LEU A 96 3.75 -6.37 -5.74
N LEU A 97 3.92 -5.13 -6.20
CA LEU A 97 3.74 -3.96 -5.36
C LEU A 97 2.30 -3.89 -4.82
N LEU A 98 1.29 -4.15 -5.64
CA LEU A 98 -0.11 -4.24 -5.19
C LEU A 98 -0.29 -5.30 -4.11
N THR A 99 0.28 -6.48 -4.32
CA THR A 99 0.21 -7.63 -3.41
C THR A 99 0.80 -7.26 -2.04
N ILE A 100 1.94 -6.59 -2.02
CA ILE A 100 2.58 -6.15 -0.77
C ILE A 100 1.75 -5.05 -0.11
N LEU A 101 1.30 -4.05 -0.87
CA LEU A 101 0.51 -2.95 -0.33
C LEU A 101 -0.81 -3.42 0.28
N ILE A 102 -1.48 -4.43 -0.30
CA ILE A 102 -2.69 -5.01 0.28
C ILE A 102 -2.38 -5.79 1.56
N SER A 103 -1.29 -6.56 1.57
CA SER A 103 -0.85 -7.32 2.76
C SER A 103 -0.47 -6.42 3.94
N ASP A 104 0.28 -5.35 3.67
CA ASP A 104 0.76 -4.41 4.69
C ASP A 104 -0.27 -3.31 5.03
N PHE A 105 -1.40 -3.29 4.32
CA PHE A 105 -2.46 -2.30 4.48
C PHE A 105 -3.01 -2.23 5.92
N SER A 106 -3.28 -3.41 6.50
CA SER A 106 -3.91 -3.51 7.82
C SER A 106 -3.03 -3.00 8.96
N SER A 107 -1.71 -2.97 8.78
CA SER A 107 -0.78 -2.54 9.83
C SER A 107 -0.26 -1.12 9.58
N VAL A 108 -0.17 -0.68 8.32
CA VAL A 108 0.42 0.64 7.98
C VAL A 108 -0.65 1.72 7.78
N ILE A 109 -1.80 1.38 7.20
CA ILE A 109 -2.82 2.36 6.82
C ILE A 109 -3.97 2.40 7.84
N LEU A 110 -4.31 1.24 8.44
CA LEU A 110 -5.38 1.07 9.44
C LEU A 110 -4.97 1.30 10.88
N ASP A 111 -3.75 1.75 11.12
CA ASP A 111 -3.38 2.25 12.43
C ASP A 111 -4.16 3.57 12.67
N ILE A 112 -5.35 3.44 13.26
CA ILE A 112 -6.27 4.52 13.65
C ILE A 112 -5.96 4.99 15.08
N ASP A 113 -5.21 4.19 15.85
CA ASP A 113 -4.84 4.43 17.25
C ASP A 113 -4.16 5.80 17.46
N ASP A 114 -3.47 6.30 16.43
CA ASP A 114 -2.80 7.60 16.46
C ASP A 114 -3.77 8.80 16.57
N LYS A 115 -4.99 8.72 16.03
CA LYS A 115 -5.90 9.89 16.06
C LYS A 115 -6.47 10.13 17.45
N ASP A 116 -6.78 9.07 18.18
CA ASP A 116 -7.30 9.14 19.54
C ASP A 116 -6.21 9.56 20.54
N ILE A 117 -4.95 9.21 20.29
CA ILE A 117 -3.82 9.57 21.18
C ILE A 117 -3.22 10.95 20.83
N ILE A 118 -3.04 11.27 19.54
CA ILE A 118 -2.37 12.51 19.08
C ILE A 118 -3.37 13.67 18.98
N GLY A 119 -4.67 13.40 18.75
CA GLY A 119 -5.72 14.42 18.76
C GLY A 119 -5.84 15.17 20.08
N ILE A 120 -5.47 14.54 21.19
CA ILE A 120 -5.45 15.14 22.54
C ILE A 120 -4.38 16.25 22.66
N ARG A 121 -3.37 16.28 21.77
CA ARG A 121 -2.27 17.26 21.81
C ARG A 121 -2.52 18.56 21.02
N GLY A 122 -3.71 18.75 20.45
CA GLY A 122 -4.09 20.02 19.80
C GLY A 122 -3.32 20.35 18.52
N ILE A 123 -2.79 19.33 17.83
CA ILE A 123 -2.08 19.50 16.55
C ILE A 123 -3.10 19.61 15.43
N ASP A 124 -2.91 20.57 14.50
CA ASP A 124 -3.82 20.74 13.36
C ASP A 124 -3.93 19.44 12.55
N SER A 125 -5.17 19.05 12.26
CA SER A 125 -5.54 17.86 11.49
C SER A 125 -4.83 17.77 10.14
N LYS A 126 -4.54 18.92 9.51
CA LYS A 126 -3.78 19.00 8.26
C LYS A 126 -2.33 18.53 8.43
N THR A 127 -1.68 18.93 9.52
CA THR A 127 -0.29 18.56 9.83
C THR A 127 -0.18 17.07 10.17
N LEU A 128 -1.16 16.54 10.90
CA LEU A 128 -1.21 15.10 11.22
C LEU A 128 -1.41 14.24 9.97
N ASN A 129 -2.35 14.62 9.09
CA ASN A 129 -2.61 13.90 7.85
C ASN A 129 -1.43 13.98 6.87
N ALA A 130 -0.77 15.14 6.78
CA ALA A 130 0.45 15.30 5.99
C ALA A 130 1.59 14.40 6.50
N ALA A 131 1.78 14.31 7.82
CA ALA A 131 2.77 13.42 8.42
C ALA A 131 2.46 11.95 8.13
N LYS A 132 1.20 11.51 8.27
CA LYS A 132 0.77 10.13 7.97
C LYS A 132 0.96 9.79 6.50
N THR A 133 0.49 10.65 5.59
CA THR A 133 0.65 10.47 4.14
C THR A 133 2.11 10.37 3.74
N THR A 134 2.97 11.24 4.30
CA THR A 134 4.40 11.25 3.98
C THR A 134 5.11 10.02 4.53
N HIS A 135 4.73 9.55 5.72
CA HIS A 135 5.25 8.30 6.26
C HIS A 135 4.93 7.11 5.36
N ILE A 136 3.66 7.00 4.93
CA ILE A 136 3.19 5.96 4.01
C ILE A 136 3.98 6.05 2.69
N PHE A 137 4.13 7.25 2.13
CA PHE A 137 4.90 7.45 0.90
C PHE A 137 6.36 7.01 1.04
N ILE A 138 7.04 7.41 2.12
CA ILE A 138 8.43 7.01 2.40
C ILE A 138 8.56 5.48 2.51
N TYR A 139 7.63 4.86 3.24
CA TYR A 139 7.61 3.41 3.44
C TYR A 139 7.49 2.67 2.10
N ILE A 140 6.52 3.06 1.29
CA ILE A 140 6.24 2.44 -0.02
C ILE A 140 7.38 2.71 -0.99
N PHE A 141 7.91 3.93 -1.02
CA PHE A 141 9.03 4.26 -1.89
C PHE A 141 10.30 3.46 -1.52
N THR A 142 10.55 3.25 -0.22
CA THR A 142 11.68 2.42 0.25
C THR A 142 11.49 0.95 -0.14
N LEU A 143 10.26 0.43 -0.02
CA LEU A 143 9.89 -0.90 -0.46
C LEU A 143 10.09 -1.06 -1.97
N SER A 144 9.58 -0.12 -2.76
CA SER A 144 9.71 -0.08 -4.21
C SER A 144 11.17 -0.03 -4.63
N LEU A 145 12.00 0.79 -3.98
CA LEU A 145 13.45 0.82 -4.19
C LEU A 145 14.15 -0.50 -3.86
N ALA A 146 13.70 -1.23 -2.83
CA ALA A 146 14.24 -2.56 -2.57
C ALA A 146 13.90 -3.54 -3.70
N LEU A 147 12.65 -3.53 -4.18
CA LEU A 147 12.20 -4.38 -5.29
C LEU A 147 12.92 -4.07 -6.60
N CYS A 148 13.06 -2.80 -6.97
CA CYS A 148 13.63 -2.42 -8.26
C CYS A 148 15.14 -2.09 -8.20
N GLY A 149 15.74 -1.99 -7.01
CA GLY A 149 17.09 -1.45 -6.83
C GLY A 149 18.16 -2.17 -7.65
N PHE A 150 18.11 -3.49 -7.73
CA PHE A 150 19.03 -4.25 -8.59
C PHE A 150 18.78 -3.98 -10.08
N SER A 151 17.52 -3.83 -10.48
CA SER A 151 17.17 -3.45 -11.86
C SER A 151 17.66 -2.04 -12.21
N MET A 152 17.64 -1.11 -11.25
CA MET A 152 18.19 0.24 -11.44
C MET A 152 19.70 0.22 -11.73
N ILE A 153 20.45 -0.65 -11.05
CA ILE A 153 21.90 -0.80 -11.30
C ILE A 153 22.16 -1.28 -12.72
N VAL A 154 21.30 -2.17 -13.25
CA VAL A 154 21.37 -2.63 -14.64
C VAL A 154 21.11 -1.46 -15.61
N PHE A 155 20.11 -0.61 -15.32
CA PHE A 155 19.83 0.57 -16.15
C PHE A 155 20.94 1.62 -16.17
N LEU A 156 21.76 1.73 -15.13
CA LEU A 156 22.94 2.61 -15.16
C LEU A 156 23.90 2.21 -16.29
N ARG A 157 23.99 0.92 -16.64
CA ARG A 157 24.81 0.45 -17.78
C ARG A 157 24.22 0.83 -19.13
N PHE A 158 22.90 0.95 -19.23
CA PHE A 158 22.18 1.37 -20.44
C PHE A 158 22.12 2.90 -20.62
N GLY A 159 22.74 3.67 -19.72
CA GLY A 159 22.86 5.13 -19.81
C GLY A 159 22.09 5.90 -18.74
N ILE A 160 22.64 7.04 -18.32
CA ILE A 160 22.11 7.86 -17.22
C ILE A 160 20.68 8.36 -17.46
N LYS A 161 20.33 8.67 -18.72
CA LYS A 161 18.98 9.13 -19.11
C LYS A 161 17.92 8.06 -18.84
N ASN A 162 18.21 6.80 -19.14
CA ASN A 162 17.30 5.67 -18.93
C ASN A 162 17.13 5.38 -17.43
N PHE A 163 18.22 5.48 -16.66
CA PHE A 163 18.16 5.38 -15.20
C PHE A 163 17.27 6.47 -14.57
N LEU A 164 17.44 7.73 -14.97
CA LEU A 164 16.64 8.84 -14.43
C LEU A 164 15.16 8.68 -14.77
N LEU A 165 14.85 8.29 -16.01
CA LEU A 165 13.48 8.00 -16.43
C LEU A 165 12.87 6.84 -15.63
N PHE A 166 13.66 5.79 -15.37
CA PHE A 166 13.22 4.65 -14.59
C PHE A 166 12.91 5.01 -13.14
N LEU A 167 13.79 5.77 -12.48
CA LEU A 167 13.54 6.29 -11.13
C LEU A 167 12.27 7.16 -11.08
N PHE A 168 12.12 8.05 -12.06
CA PHE A 168 10.94 8.91 -12.16
C PHE A 168 9.65 8.11 -12.39
N SER A 169 9.71 7.08 -13.25
CA SER A 169 8.58 6.19 -13.52
C SER A 169 8.15 5.43 -12.26
N ILE A 170 9.11 4.91 -11.48
CA ILE A 170 8.81 4.22 -10.20
C ILE A 170 8.09 5.16 -9.24
N ALA A 171 8.57 6.40 -9.07
CA ALA A 171 7.93 7.36 -8.17
C ALA A 171 6.48 7.66 -8.57
N LEU A 172 6.20 7.80 -9.87
CA LEU A 172 4.84 7.98 -10.38
C LEU A 172 3.97 6.73 -10.23
N ILE A 173 4.53 5.55 -10.44
CA ILE A 173 3.86 4.27 -10.21
C ILE A 173 3.48 4.13 -8.74
N ASP A 174 4.38 4.45 -7.81
CA ASP A 174 4.12 4.37 -6.36
C ASP A 174 2.93 5.25 -5.97
N ILE A 175 2.89 6.49 -6.47
CA ILE A 175 1.75 7.40 -6.28
C ILE A 175 0.46 6.75 -6.80
N LEU A 176 0.48 6.22 -8.02
CA LEU A 176 -0.70 5.59 -8.61
C LEU A 176 -1.17 4.37 -7.79
N MET A 177 -0.25 3.53 -7.35
CA MET A 177 -0.54 2.31 -6.59
C MET A 177 -1.12 2.60 -5.20
N ILE A 178 -0.66 3.66 -4.53
CA ILE A 178 -1.28 4.13 -3.27
C ILE A 178 -2.76 4.47 -3.48
N VAL A 179 -3.10 5.13 -4.58
CA VAL A 179 -4.48 5.53 -4.85
C VAL A 179 -5.33 4.34 -5.25
N ILE A 180 -4.82 3.46 -6.11
CA ILE A 180 -5.51 2.23 -6.50
C ILE A 180 -5.82 1.37 -5.26
N THR A 181 -4.86 1.18 -4.36
CA THR A 181 -5.05 0.40 -3.13
C THR A 181 -6.03 1.08 -2.17
N ALA A 182 -5.98 2.40 -2.04
CA ALA A 182 -6.96 3.15 -1.25
C ALA A 182 -8.40 3.01 -1.79
N ILE A 183 -8.58 3.10 -3.12
CA ILE A 183 -9.88 2.90 -3.78
C ILE A 183 -10.37 1.47 -3.57
N LEU A 184 -9.51 0.47 -3.82
CA LEU A 184 -9.82 -0.94 -3.60
C LEU A 184 -10.36 -1.16 -2.19
N TYR A 185 -9.65 -0.63 -1.20
CA TYR A 185 -10.03 -0.80 0.18
C TYR A 185 -11.35 -0.10 0.52
N LEU A 186 -11.58 1.11 0.02
CA LEU A 186 -12.87 1.81 0.18
C LEU A 186 -14.03 1.01 -0.41
N ILE A 187 -13.83 0.37 -1.56
CA ILE A 187 -14.84 -0.50 -2.17
C ILE A 187 -15.14 -1.68 -1.23
N ILE A 188 -14.11 -2.34 -0.71
CA ILE A 188 -14.28 -3.50 0.19
C ILE A 188 -14.96 -3.08 1.50
N LEU A 189 -14.57 -1.93 2.08
CA LEU A 189 -15.23 -1.36 3.26
C LEU A 189 -16.72 -1.08 3.05
N ARG A 190 -17.10 -0.60 1.86
CA ARG A 190 -18.50 -0.29 1.55
C ARG A 190 -19.34 -1.56 1.40
N LEU A 191 -18.73 -2.64 0.94
CA LEU A 191 -19.42 -3.90 0.67
C LEU A 191 -19.44 -4.85 1.89
N PHE A 192 -18.45 -4.76 2.79
CA PHE A 192 -18.24 -5.73 3.84
C PHE A 192 -18.05 -5.10 5.24
N LYS A 193 -18.51 -5.82 6.27
CA LYS A 193 -18.29 -5.47 7.68
C LYS A 193 -16.82 -5.71 8.06
N GLY A 194 -16.29 -4.84 8.94
CA GLY A 194 -14.87 -4.79 9.31
C GLY A 194 -14.25 -6.08 9.80
N GLU A 195 -15.04 -6.96 10.45
CA GLU A 195 -14.58 -8.25 10.96
C GLU A 195 -14.04 -9.19 9.87
N LYS A 196 -14.52 -9.07 8.62
CA LYS A 196 -14.09 -9.89 7.48
C LYS A 196 -13.22 -9.14 6.48
N LEU A 197 -12.88 -7.88 6.78
CA LEU A 197 -12.20 -6.98 5.87
C LEU A 197 -10.84 -7.53 5.43
N LYS A 198 -10.04 -8.01 6.40
CA LYS A 198 -8.73 -8.62 6.15
C LYS A 198 -8.87 -9.86 5.27
N ASP A 199 -9.84 -10.71 5.56
CA ASP A 199 -10.09 -11.93 4.79
C ASP A 199 -10.54 -11.62 3.36
N MET A 200 -11.39 -10.60 3.17
CA MET A 200 -11.85 -10.17 1.85
C MET A 200 -10.75 -9.52 1.02
N LEU A 201 -9.87 -8.72 1.65
CA LEU A 201 -8.69 -8.17 0.99
C LEU A 201 -7.76 -9.28 0.51
N ASN A 202 -7.47 -10.25 1.38
CA ASN A 202 -6.66 -11.41 1.02
C ASN A 202 -7.31 -12.24 -0.10
N THR A 203 -8.64 -12.41 -0.05
CA THR A 203 -9.38 -13.13 -1.11
C THR A 203 -9.30 -12.39 -2.45
N PHE A 204 -9.47 -11.06 -2.44
CA PHE A 204 -9.32 -10.24 -3.64
C PHE A 204 -7.89 -10.32 -4.19
N GLN A 205 -6.88 -10.24 -3.31
CA GLN A 205 -5.47 -10.35 -3.69
C GLN A 205 -5.15 -11.71 -4.33
N ILE A 206 -5.62 -12.83 -3.74
CA ILE A 206 -5.44 -14.18 -4.30
C ILE A 206 -6.13 -14.28 -5.67
N GLY A 207 -7.37 -13.80 -5.78
CA GLY A 207 -8.12 -13.81 -7.04
C GLY A 207 -7.45 -12.98 -8.14
N PHE A 208 -6.95 -11.79 -7.79
CA PHE A 208 -6.23 -10.90 -8.69
C PHE A 208 -4.92 -11.54 -9.17
N LEU A 209 -4.14 -12.14 -8.26
CA LEU A 209 -2.88 -12.80 -8.61
C LEU A 209 -3.10 -14.01 -9.53
N LEU A 210 -4.15 -14.81 -9.28
CA LEU A 210 -4.54 -15.92 -10.16
C LEU A 210 -4.93 -15.43 -11.55
N LEU A 211 -5.76 -14.39 -11.64
CA LEU A 211 -6.20 -13.81 -12.91
C LEU A 211 -5.00 -13.33 -13.74
N PHE A 212 -4.04 -12.66 -13.11
CA PHE A 212 -2.82 -12.23 -13.79
C PHE A 212 -1.91 -13.39 -14.20
N THR A 213 -1.76 -14.40 -13.35
CA THR A 213 -0.92 -15.57 -13.66
C THR A 213 -1.48 -16.35 -14.85
N ILE A 214 -2.79 -16.61 -14.84
CA ILE A 214 -3.49 -17.30 -15.94
C ILE A 214 -3.48 -16.44 -17.21
N GLY A 215 -3.75 -15.13 -17.07
CA GLY A 215 -3.75 -14.20 -18.21
C GLY A 215 -2.40 -14.12 -18.90
N TYR A 216 -1.30 -14.02 -18.14
CA TYR A 216 0.04 -13.98 -18.70
C TYR A 216 0.44 -15.30 -19.38
N GLN A 217 0.08 -16.44 -18.78
CA GLN A 217 0.34 -17.74 -19.38
C GLN A 217 -0.46 -17.95 -20.68
N PHE A 218 -1.70 -17.47 -20.73
CA PHE A 218 -2.51 -17.49 -21.94
C PHE A 218 -1.85 -16.68 -23.06
N ILE A 219 -1.40 -15.45 -22.75
CA ILE A 219 -0.71 -14.57 -23.70
C ILE A 219 0.56 -15.23 -24.26
N ILE A 220 1.40 -15.80 -23.39
CA ILE A 220 2.63 -16.48 -23.82
C ILE A 220 2.30 -17.65 -24.75
N ARG A 221 1.35 -18.51 -24.35
CA ARG A 221 0.96 -19.67 -25.17
C ARG A 221 0.37 -19.27 -26.51
N SER A 222 -0.39 -18.16 -26.56
CA SER A 222 -0.90 -17.64 -27.82
C SER A 222 0.22 -17.28 -28.81
N PHE A 223 1.41 -16.89 -28.33
CA PHE A 223 2.55 -16.62 -29.21
C PHE A 223 3.15 -17.89 -29.81
N ASP A 224 3.25 -18.98 -29.04
CA ASP A 224 3.77 -20.27 -29.55
C ASP A 224 2.90 -20.87 -30.66
N TYR A 225 1.58 -20.66 -30.61
CA TYR A 225 0.65 -21.17 -31.63
C TYR A 225 0.66 -20.37 -32.94
N MET A 226 1.14 -19.13 -32.93
CA MET A 226 0.96 -18.23 -34.07
C MET A 226 2.18 -18.09 -35.00
N ASN A 227 3.40 -18.49 -34.63
CA ASN A 227 4.60 -18.41 -35.51
C ASN A 227 4.74 -17.07 -36.29
N ILE A 228 4.31 -15.96 -35.70
CA ILE A 228 4.32 -14.63 -36.34
C ILE A 228 5.49 -13.82 -35.77
N ASP A 229 6.34 -13.31 -36.66
CA ASP A 229 7.33 -12.29 -36.34
C ASP A 229 6.67 -11.12 -35.59
N PHE A 230 7.29 -10.66 -34.52
CA PHE A 230 6.71 -9.76 -33.52
C PHE A 230 6.48 -8.34 -34.07
N VAL A 231 5.52 -8.15 -34.99
CA VAL A 231 5.08 -6.83 -35.44
C VAL A 231 3.97 -6.39 -34.51
N TYR A 232 4.34 -5.60 -33.49
CA TYR A 232 3.35 -4.96 -32.65
C TYR A 232 2.50 -4.00 -33.50
N ASN A 233 1.21 -4.30 -33.61
CA ASN A 233 0.22 -3.36 -34.13
C ASN A 233 -0.40 -2.56 -32.98
N SER A 234 -0.29 -1.24 -33.04
CA SER A 234 -0.88 -0.40 -32.01
C SER A 234 -2.40 -0.37 -32.15
N SER A 235 -3.06 -0.95 -31.16
CA SER A 235 -4.52 -0.97 -31.02
C SER A 235 -4.97 -0.04 -29.90
N TRP A 236 -6.19 0.48 -29.98
CA TRP A 236 -6.78 1.36 -28.96
C TRP A 236 -6.93 0.69 -27.58
N TRP A 237 -7.11 -0.63 -27.54
CA TRP A 237 -7.20 -1.41 -26.30
C TRP A 237 -5.94 -1.34 -25.42
N ASN A 238 -4.80 -0.93 -25.97
CA ASN A 238 -3.56 -0.73 -25.20
C ASN A 238 -3.71 0.29 -24.07
N ILE A 239 -4.71 1.16 -24.15
CA ILE A 239 -5.04 2.12 -23.08
C ILE A 239 -5.48 1.40 -21.81
N PHE A 240 -6.04 0.18 -21.85
CA PHE A 240 -6.40 -0.51 -20.60
C PHE A 240 -5.19 -1.07 -19.83
N PHE A 241 -4.04 -1.19 -20.49
CA PHE A 241 -2.82 -1.71 -19.88
C PHE A 241 -2.00 -0.57 -19.24
N VAL A 242 -2.33 -0.23 -18.00
CA VAL A 242 -1.66 0.81 -17.22
C VAL A 242 -0.11 0.71 -17.23
N PRO A 243 0.52 -0.48 -17.11
CA PRO A 243 1.98 -0.60 -17.20
C PRO A 243 2.58 -0.08 -18.51
N MET A 244 1.78 -0.10 -19.59
CA MET A 244 2.20 0.33 -20.92
C MET A 244 2.37 1.85 -21.02
N TYR A 245 1.73 2.61 -20.13
CA TYR A 245 1.86 4.07 -20.09
C TYR A 245 3.32 4.44 -19.79
N PHE A 246 3.87 3.85 -18.73
CA PHE A 246 5.24 4.07 -18.29
C PHE A 246 6.26 3.47 -19.26
N ALA A 247 5.95 2.30 -19.84
CA ALA A 247 6.80 1.67 -20.84
C ALA A 247 6.98 2.52 -22.10
N SER A 248 5.94 3.26 -22.51
CA SER A 248 5.95 4.08 -23.73
C SER A 248 6.96 5.23 -23.65
N ASN A 249 7.27 5.73 -22.45
CA ASN A 249 8.29 6.76 -22.23
C ASN A 249 9.69 6.29 -22.66
N PHE A 250 10.02 5.01 -22.43
CA PHE A 250 11.31 4.45 -22.81
C PHE A 250 11.45 4.34 -24.33
N LYS A 251 10.36 4.00 -25.02
CA LYS A 251 10.33 3.96 -26.49
C LYS A 251 10.57 5.35 -27.09
N LEU A 252 9.93 6.39 -26.55
CA LEU A 252 10.13 7.77 -26.99
C LEU A 252 11.57 8.25 -26.83
N ILE A 253 12.24 7.86 -25.74
CA ILE A 253 13.63 8.27 -25.50
C ILE A 253 14.63 7.60 -26.44
N GLN A 254 14.37 6.36 -26.84
CA GLN A 254 15.23 5.63 -27.78
C GLN A 254 15.01 6.04 -29.25
N GLY A 255 13.91 6.72 -29.57
CA GLY A 255 13.71 7.36 -30.87
C GLY A 255 13.33 6.43 -32.02
N ASN A 256 13.20 5.13 -31.80
CA ASN A 256 12.82 4.17 -32.84
C ASN A 256 11.29 4.06 -32.96
N ASP A 257 10.77 4.29 -34.16
CA ASP A 257 9.38 4.08 -34.58
C ASP A 257 8.33 4.65 -33.62
N ILE A 258 8.31 5.98 -33.50
CA ILE A 258 7.35 6.71 -32.68
C ILE A 258 5.98 6.70 -33.36
N ASP A 259 5.08 5.90 -32.81
CA ASP A 259 3.67 5.87 -33.21
C ASP A 259 2.83 6.85 -32.36
N THR A 260 1.72 7.34 -32.90
CA THR A 260 0.76 8.26 -32.27
C THR A 260 0.29 7.72 -30.92
N MET A 261 0.00 6.42 -30.82
CA MET A 261 -0.39 5.78 -29.56
C MET A 261 0.72 5.82 -28.51
N THR A 262 1.99 5.78 -28.91
CA THR A 262 3.13 5.89 -27.97
C THR A 262 3.14 7.26 -27.29
N ILE A 263 2.81 8.32 -28.04
CA ILE A 263 2.71 9.68 -27.50
C ILE A 263 1.54 9.79 -26.53
N ILE A 264 0.37 9.26 -26.90
CA ILE A 264 -0.82 9.26 -26.03
C ILE A 264 -0.55 8.53 -24.70
N LEU A 265 0.03 7.33 -24.75
CA LEU A 265 0.32 6.52 -23.56
C LEU A 265 1.39 7.19 -22.67
N SER A 266 2.38 7.84 -23.27
CA SER A 266 3.37 8.62 -22.54
C SER A 266 2.76 9.81 -21.80
N ILE A 267 1.85 10.56 -22.44
CA ILE A 267 1.12 11.65 -21.80
C ILE A 267 0.27 11.11 -20.63
N LEU A 268 -0.41 9.97 -20.83
CA LEU A 268 -1.19 9.31 -19.77
C LEU A 268 -0.34 8.91 -18.57
N SER A 269 0.93 8.52 -18.78
CA SER A 269 1.84 8.14 -17.71
C SER A 269 2.09 9.25 -16.68
N ILE A 270 1.91 10.51 -17.07
CA ILE A 270 2.07 11.68 -16.20
C ILE A 270 0.70 12.16 -15.70
N ILE A 271 -0.28 12.26 -16.60
CA ILE A 271 -1.61 12.78 -16.25
C ILE A 271 -2.29 11.88 -15.22
N VAL A 272 -2.26 10.55 -15.40
CA VAL A 272 -3.00 9.61 -14.55
C VAL A 272 -2.49 9.64 -13.09
N PRO A 273 -1.18 9.56 -12.81
CA PRO A 273 -0.66 9.74 -11.44
C PRO A 273 -0.93 11.12 -10.84
N ILE A 274 -0.92 12.20 -11.63
CA ILE A 274 -1.24 13.53 -11.12
C ILE A 274 -2.72 13.63 -10.73
N VAL A 275 -3.61 13.15 -11.60
CA VAL A 275 -5.05 13.08 -11.32
C VAL A 275 -5.33 12.20 -10.10
N SER A 276 -4.57 11.11 -9.93
CA SER A 276 -4.73 10.22 -8.77
C SER A 276 -4.42 10.94 -7.45
N LEU A 277 -3.45 11.86 -7.39
CA LEU A 277 -3.20 12.67 -6.19
C LEU A 277 -4.40 13.54 -5.79
N PHE A 278 -5.09 14.13 -6.77
CA PHE A 278 -6.30 14.91 -6.51
C PHE A 278 -7.45 14.03 -6.01
N ILE A 279 -7.59 12.84 -6.59
CA ILE A 279 -8.55 11.82 -6.13
C ILE A 279 -8.23 11.40 -4.70
N TYR A 280 -6.96 11.10 -4.40
CA TYR A 280 -6.50 10.71 -3.07
C TYR A 280 -6.89 11.72 -2.00
N LYS A 281 -6.65 13.03 -2.25
CA LYS A 281 -7.03 14.10 -1.31
C LYS A 281 -8.52 14.07 -0.96
N ARG A 282 -9.40 13.69 -1.90
CA ARG A 282 -10.83 13.55 -1.65
C ARG A 282 -11.19 12.22 -0.96
N LEU A 283 -10.43 11.16 -1.20
CA LEU A 283 -10.68 9.83 -0.63
C LEU A 283 -10.24 9.71 0.83
N VAL A 284 -9.17 10.39 1.25
CA VAL A 284 -8.65 10.32 2.63
C VAL A 284 -9.71 10.59 3.71
N PRO A 285 -10.52 11.68 3.66
CA PRO A 285 -11.54 11.91 4.68
C PRO A 285 -12.63 10.82 4.70
N VAL A 286 -13.06 10.34 3.52
CA VAL A 286 -14.05 9.27 3.39
C VAL A 286 -13.51 7.94 3.95
N PHE A 287 -12.23 7.69 3.72
CA PHE A 287 -11.51 6.55 4.24
C PHE A 287 -11.46 6.57 5.77
N GLU A 288 -11.04 7.69 6.36
CA GLU A 288 -11.02 7.85 7.81
C GLU A 288 -12.41 7.67 8.45
N GLU A 289 -13.45 8.26 7.86
CA GLU A 289 -14.82 8.13 8.37
C GLU A 289 -15.30 6.67 8.31
N SER A 290 -14.99 5.96 7.23
CA SER A 290 -15.36 4.55 7.05
C SER A 290 -14.64 3.65 8.05
N LEU A 291 -13.40 3.99 8.41
CA LEU A 291 -12.64 3.31 9.46
C LEU A 291 -13.19 3.54 10.86
N GLN A 292 -13.56 4.78 11.18
CA GLN A 292 -14.18 5.11 12.47
C GLN A 292 -15.47 4.31 12.70
N LYS A 293 -16.33 4.21 11.66
CA LYS A 293 -17.56 3.40 11.71
C LYS A 293 -17.30 1.91 11.98
N LEU A 294 -16.16 1.36 11.53
CA LEU A 294 -15.80 -0.02 11.85
C LEU A 294 -15.36 -0.18 13.31
N ASN A 295 -14.57 0.77 13.82
CA ASN A 295 -14.06 0.72 15.19
C ASN A 295 -15.20 0.90 16.21
N ASP A 296 -16.12 1.83 15.95
CA ASP A 296 -17.28 2.09 16.81
C ASP A 296 -18.23 0.89 16.92
N ASN A 297 -18.37 0.11 15.83
CA ASN A 297 -19.13 -1.14 15.85
C ASN A 297 -18.47 -2.20 16.73
N TYR A 298 -17.13 -2.24 16.78
CA TYR A 298 -16.37 -3.09 17.70
C TYR A 298 -16.63 -2.72 19.16
N TYR A 299 -16.69 -1.41 19.47
CA TYR A 299 -16.98 -0.92 20.82
C TYR A 299 -18.44 -1.17 21.26
N LYS A 300 -19.42 -1.05 20.36
CA LYS A 300 -20.83 -1.39 20.67
C LYS A 300 -21.03 -2.87 21.03
N ILE A 301 -20.24 -3.78 20.45
CA ILE A 301 -20.32 -5.22 20.75
C ILE A 301 -19.66 -5.55 22.11
N LYS A 302 -18.69 -4.74 22.57
CA LYS A 302 -18.00 -4.93 23.86
C LYS A 302 -18.70 -4.32 25.08
N VAL A 303 -19.82 -3.61 24.92
CA VAL A 303 -20.72 -3.30 26.06
C VAL A 303 -21.49 -4.57 26.43
N LYS A 304 -20.76 -5.52 27.02
CA LYS A 304 -21.28 -6.69 27.69
C LYS A 304 -22.25 -6.16 28.75
N LYS A 305 -23.54 -6.51 28.61
CA LYS A 305 -24.56 -6.26 29.64
C LYS A 305 -23.99 -6.59 31.01
N ASP A 306 -23.96 -5.59 31.89
CA ASP A 306 -23.54 -5.74 33.27
C ASP A 306 -24.10 -7.03 33.89
N PRO A 307 -23.24 -7.93 34.44
CA PRO A 307 -23.71 -9.10 35.17
C PRO A 307 -24.45 -8.71 36.47
N LEU A 308 -24.40 -7.43 36.87
CA LEU A 308 -25.09 -6.87 38.03
C LEU A 308 -26.63 -7.00 37.97
N ARG A 309 -27.25 -7.01 36.77
CA ARG A 309 -28.71 -7.21 36.68
C ARG A 309 -29.12 -8.67 36.93
N LEU A 310 -28.31 -9.64 36.52
CA LEU A 310 -28.55 -11.07 36.81
C LEU A 310 -28.19 -11.42 38.26
N ALA A 311 -27.12 -10.84 38.80
CA ALA A 311 -26.75 -11.01 40.21
C ALA A 311 -27.83 -10.46 41.16
N ASN A 312 -28.46 -9.32 40.83
CA ASN A 312 -29.56 -8.79 41.63
C ASN A 312 -30.83 -9.63 41.55
N ILE A 313 -31.08 -10.35 40.44
CA ILE A 313 -32.22 -11.26 40.33
C ILE A 313 -31.96 -12.54 41.13
N PHE A 314 -30.77 -13.12 41.03
CA PHE A 314 -30.38 -14.30 41.82
C PHE A 314 -30.31 -14.00 43.33
N ALA A 315 -29.82 -12.81 43.73
CA ALA A 315 -29.82 -12.39 45.12
C ALA A 315 -31.25 -12.18 45.67
N LYS A 316 -32.19 -11.72 44.84
CA LYS A 316 -33.60 -11.52 45.24
C LYS A 316 -34.37 -12.84 45.35
N ILE A 317 -34.01 -13.84 44.54
CA ILE A 317 -34.57 -15.21 44.60
C ILE A 317 -34.08 -15.92 45.87
N LYS A 318 -32.78 -15.87 46.15
CA LYS A 318 -32.19 -16.51 47.35
C LYS A 318 -32.68 -15.88 48.66
N LYS A 319 -32.99 -14.57 48.66
CA LYS A 319 -33.58 -13.90 49.82
C LYS A 319 -35.03 -14.33 50.07
N LYS A 320 -35.83 -14.56 49.01
CA LYS A 320 -37.21 -15.05 49.15
C LYS A 320 -37.30 -16.48 49.69
N GLU A 321 -36.38 -17.36 49.30
CA GLU A 321 -36.33 -18.74 49.82
C GLU A 321 -35.92 -18.79 51.30
N LEU A 322 -35.04 -17.88 51.75
CA LEU A 322 -34.63 -17.81 53.15
C LEU A 322 -35.77 -17.36 54.09
N TYR A 323 -36.64 -16.43 53.64
CA TYR A 323 -37.81 -16.01 54.43
C TYR A 323 -38.90 -17.09 54.49
N LEU A 324 -39.03 -17.94 53.47
CA LEU A 324 -40.01 -19.03 53.48
C LEU A 324 -39.59 -20.15 54.45
N ILE A 325 -38.28 -20.43 54.56
CA ILE A 325 -37.74 -21.43 55.50
C ILE A 325 -37.83 -20.94 56.95
N LEU A 326 -37.65 -19.63 57.20
CA LEU A 326 -37.82 -19.06 58.54
C LEU A 326 -39.28 -18.97 59.02
N PHE A 327 -40.25 -18.93 58.10
CA PHE A 327 -41.68 -18.92 58.44
C PHE A 327 -42.25 -20.33 58.72
N ILE A 328 -41.53 -21.39 58.36
CA ILE A 328 -41.90 -22.79 58.64
C ILE A 328 -41.27 -23.30 59.96
N MET A 329 -40.35 -22.53 60.56
CA MET A 329 -39.64 -22.86 61.80
C MET A 329 -40.07 -22.07 63.05
N TYR A 330 -41.16 -21.31 62.96
CA TYR A 330 -41.91 -20.73 64.10
C TYR A 330 -43.35 -21.21 64.03
#